data_AF-A0A529M8R6-F1
#
_entry.id   AF-A0A529M8R6-F1
#
_cell.length_a   1.000
_cell.length_b   1.000
_cell.length_c   1.000
_cell.angle_alpha   90.00
_cell.angle_beta   90.00
_cell.angle_gamma   90.00
#
_symmetry.space_group_name_H-M   'P 1'
#
loop_
_entity.id
_entity.type
_entity.pdbx_description
1 polymer ?
#
loop_
_entity_poly.entity_id
_entity_poly.type
_entity_poly.pdbx_seq_one_letter_code
_entity_poly.pdbx_strand_id
1 'polypeptide(L)'
;MSVELSLSGQAGWLGDKALQQLLAALKQGGEEARVAGGAVRNALLGQPVADIDIAATTLPEETIRRAEAAGFKTAPTGIEHGTITVIAGGKPYEVTTLRADVET
;
A
#
# COMPACT_ATOMS: atom_id res chain seq x y z
N MET A 1 -16.74 10.19 -24.56
CA MET A 1 -16.53 8.76 -24.25
C MET A 1 -15.41 8.68 -23.24
N SER A 2 -15.68 8.16 -22.04
CA SER A 2 -14.64 7.88 -21.05
C SER A 2 -13.85 6.66 -21.51
N VAL A 3 -12.55 6.83 -21.74
CA VAL A 3 -11.66 5.69 -21.98
C VAL A 3 -11.42 5.02 -20.63
N GLU A 4 -11.60 3.71 -20.57
CA GLU A 4 -11.23 2.92 -19.40
C GLU A 4 -9.69 2.92 -19.30
N LEU A 5 -9.17 3.58 -18.27
CA LEU A 5 -7.74 3.65 -18.00
C LEU A 5 -7.36 2.53 -17.03
N SER A 6 -6.36 1.72 -17.39
CA SER A 6 -5.86 0.63 -16.55
C SER A 6 -4.33 0.70 -16.45
N LEU A 7 -3.82 0.72 -15.21
CA LEU A 7 -2.39 0.61 -14.94
C LEU A 7 -1.85 -0.83 -15.05
N SER A 8 -2.74 -1.81 -15.18
CA SER A 8 -2.38 -3.22 -15.25
C SER A 8 -1.52 -3.50 -16.48
N GLY A 9 -0.31 -4.03 -16.27
CA GLY A 9 0.66 -4.27 -17.35
C GLY A 9 1.38 -3.03 -17.87
N GLN A 10 1.03 -1.82 -17.40
CA GLN A 10 1.67 -0.56 -17.80
C GLN A 10 2.64 -0.05 -16.73
N ALA A 11 2.37 -0.34 -15.45
CA ALA A 11 3.21 0.03 -14.32
C ALA A 11 4.06 -1.17 -13.87
N GLY A 12 5.33 -1.23 -14.29
CA GLY A 12 6.23 -2.32 -13.90
C GLY A 12 6.39 -2.49 -12.39
N TRP A 13 6.37 -1.39 -11.63
CA TRP A 13 6.42 -1.40 -10.17
C TRP A 13 5.19 -2.04 -9.54
N LEU A 14 4.01 -1.98 -10.18
CA LEU A 14 2.78 -2.57 -9.67
C LEU A 14 2.86 -4.10 -9.73
N GLY A 15 3.61 -4.65 -10.69
CA GLY A 15 3.88 -6.08 -10.82
C GLY A 15 5.01 -6.61 -9.93
N ASP A 16 5.64 -5.77 -9.10
CA ASP A 16 6.70 -6.21 -8.19
C ASP A 16 6.18 -7.33 -7.27
N LYS A 17 6.90 -8.45 -7.23
CA LYS A 17 6.47 -9.66 -6.52
C LYS A 17 6.30 -9.41 -5.01
N ALA A 18 7.18 -8.63 -4.40
CA ALA A 18 7.13 -8.35 -2.98
C ALA A 18 5.94 -7.44 -2.64
N LEU A 19 5.67 -6.43 -3.47
CA LEU A 19 4.46 -5.61 -3.35
C LEU A 19 3.19 -6.45 -3.48
N GLN A 20 3.11 -7.33 -4.48
CA GLN A 20 1.94 -8.19 -4.68
C GLN A 20 1.72 -9.16 -3.50
N GLN A 21 2.80 -9.71 -2.92
CA GLN A 21 2.71 -10.54 -1.72
C GLN A 21 2.22 -9.74 -0.50
N LEU A 22 2.71 -8.52 -0.31
CA LEU A 22 2.24 -7.63 0.77
C LEU A 22 0.74 -7.31 0.62
N LEU A 23 0.31 -6.89 -0.57
CA LEU A 23 -1.11 -6.61 -0.83
C LEU A 23 -2.00 -7.85 -0.60
N ALA A 24 -1.54 -9.03 -1.01
CA ALA A 24 -2.25 -10.28 -0.79
C ALA A 24 -2.34 -10.67 0.69
N ALA A 25 -1.28 -10.46 1.46
CA ALA A 25 -1.28 -10.70 2.90
C ALA A 25 -2.27 -9.79 3.64
N LEU A 26 -2.34 -8.51 3.25
CA LEU A 26 -3.24 -7.54 3.87
C LEU A 26 -4.70 -7.75 3.48
N LYS A 27 -4.99 -8.24 2.26
CA LYS A 27 -6.35 -8.50 1.74
C LYS A 27 -7.09 -9.71 2.33
N GLN A 28 -6.50 -10.41 3.30
CA GLN A 28 -7.13 -11.60 3.88
C GLN A 28 -8.38 -11.24 4.72
N GLY A 29 -9.27 -12.21 4.93
CA GLY A 29 -10.40 -12.04 5.86
C GLY A 29 -11.41 -10.95 5.48
N GLY A 30 -11.50 -10.56 4.20
CA GLY A 30 -12.43 -9.53 3.73
C GLY A 30 -11.90 -8.10 3.82
N GLU A 31 -10.66 -7.91 4.27
CA GLU A 31 -9.97 -6.63 4.26
C GLU A 31 -9.49 -6.26 2.84
N GLU A 32 -9.21 -4.98 2.63
CA GLU A 32 -8.67 -4.45 1.40
C GLU A 32 -7.32 -3.77 1.60
N ALA A 33 -6.46 -3.87 0.59
CA ALA A 33 -5.24 -3.10 0.46
C ALA A 33 -5.05 -2.70 -1.01
N ARG A 34 -4.77 -1.41 -1.25
CA ARG A 34 -4.65 -0.82 -2.59
C ARG A 34 -3.53 0.21 -2.59
N VAL A 35 -2.79 0.29 -3.70
CA VAL A 35 -1.86 1.40 -3.90
C VAL A 35 -2.65 2.69 -4.10
N ALA A 36 -2.25 3.76 -3.44
CA ALA A 36 -2.95 5.04 -3.43
C ALA A 36 -1.99 6.21 -3.69
N GLY A 37 -2.55 7.40 -3.84
CA GLY A 37 -1.78 8.65 -3.84
C GLY A 37 -0.88 8.86 -5.06
N GLY A 38 0.33 9.36 -4.80
CA GLY A 38 1.26 9.86 -5.81
C GLY A 38 1.69 8.81 -6.83
N ALA A 39 1.84 7.55 -6.41
CA ALA A 39 2.22 6.44 -7.29
C ALA A 39 1.19 6.22 -8.42
N VAL A 40 -0.11 6.23 -8.08
CA VAL A 40 -1.18 6.08 -9.06
C VAL A 40 -1.22 7.28 -10.01
N ARG A 41 -1.16 8.50 -9.46
CA ARG A 41 -1.14 9.74 -10.26
C ARG A 41 0.02 9.75 -11.25
N ASN A 42 1.24 9.53 -10.77
CA ASN A 42 2.44 9.61 -11.59
C ASN A 42 2.44 8.52 -12.68
N ALA A 43 2.00 7.30 -12.37
CA ALA A 43 1.88 6.25 -13.37
C ALA A 43 0.86 6.60 -14.48
N LEU A 44 -0.28 7.20 -14.13
CA LEU A 44 -1.26 7.67 -15.11
C LEU A 44 -0.74 8.85 -15.96
N LEU A 45 0.17 9.66 -15.42
CA LEU A 45 0.81 10.77 -16.13
C LEU A 45 2.07 10.36 -16.91
N GLY A 46 2.48 9.07 -16.86
CA GLY A 46 3.75 8.62 -17.44
C GLY A 46 4.99 9.24 -16.77
N GLN A 47 4.86 9.69 -15.52
CA GLN A 47 5.93 10.27 -14.72
C GLN A 47 6.62 9.20 -13.85
N PRO A 48 7.88 9.41 -13.44
CA PRO A 48 8.56 8.51 -12.51
C PRO A 48 7.79 8.33 -11.19
N VAL A 49 7.73 7.10 -10.71
CA VAL A 49 7.20 6.74 -9.38
C VAL A 49 8.37 6.47 -8.47
N ALA A 50 8.52 7.26 -7.40
CA ALA A 50 9.58 7.12 -6.41
C ALA A 50 9.11 6.29 -5.21
N ASP A 51 7.97 6.66 -4.64
CA ASP A 51 7.40 6.07 -3.43
C ASP A 51 6.04 5.44 -3.70
N ILE A 52 5.72 4.36 -2.98
CA ILE A 52 4.47 3.60 -3.11
C ILE A 52 3.79 3.54 -1.75
N ASP A 53 2.66 4.25 -1.66
CA ASP A 53 1.78 4.24 -0.49
C ASP A 53 0.67 3.22 -0.69
N ILE A 54 0.36 2.48 0.37
CA ILE A 54 -0.70 1.49 0.41
C ILE A 54 -1.78 1.99 1.38
N ALA A 55 -2.98 2.21 0.86
CA ALA A 55 -4.17 2.39 1.69
C ALA A 55 -4.77 1.02 2.02
N ALA A 56 -5.05 0.77 3.28
CA ALA A 56 -5.62 -0.49 3.76
C ALA A 56 -6.78 -0.27 4.74
N THR A 57 -7.67 -1.26 4.84
CA THR A 57 -8.74 -1.26 5.85
C THR A 57 -8.29 -1.89 7.17
N THR A 58 -7.18 -2.65 7.17
CA THR A 58 -6.56 -3.18 8.39
C THR A 58 -6.09 -2.04 9.29
N LEU A 59 -6.39 -2.14 10.59
CA LEU A 59 -5.79 -1.28 11.62
C LEU A 59 -4.28 -1.51 11.72
N PRO A 60 -3.50 -0.59 12.34
CA PRO A 60 -2.04 -0.69 12.38
C PRO A 60 -1.52 -1.99 13.00
N GLU A 61 -2.12 -2.45 14.10
CA GLU A 61 -1.71 -3.68 14.79
C GLU A 61 -1.96 -4.91 13.92
N GLU A 62 -3.07 -4.93 13.19
CA GLU A 62 -3.41 -6.02 12.27
C GLU A 62 -2.51 -5.99 11.03
N THR A 63 -2.14 -4.79 10.56
CA THR A 63 -1.15 -4.61 9.50
C THR A 63 0.19 -5.21 9.90
N ILE A 64 0.67 -4.91 11.11
CA ILE A 64 1.90 -5.49 11.66
C ILE A 64 1.79 -7.02 11.70
N ARG A 65 0.73 -7.54 12.36
CA ARG A 65 0.54 -8.99 12.53
C ARG A 65 0.56 -9.74 11.21
N ARG A 66 -0.15 -9.25 10.19
CA ARG A 66 -0.23 -9.90 8.87
C ARG A 66 1.06 -9.79 8.08
N ALA A 67 1.71 -8.62 8.12
CA ALA A 67 2.97 -8.41 7.42
C ALA A 67 4.08 -9.30 8.01
N GLU A 68 4.20 -9.38 9.34
CA GLU A 68 5.15 -10.25 10.02
C GLU A 68 4.85 -11.74 9.78
N ALA A 69 3.57 -12.15 9.81
CA ALA A 69 3.16 -13.51 9.48
C ALA A 69 3.50 -13.91 8.03
N ALA A 70 3.55 -12.93 7.11
CA ALA A 70 3.99 -13.12 5.74
C ALA A 70 5.53 -13.05 5.58
N GLY A 71 6.28 -12.85 6.67
CA GLY A 71 7.74 -12.83 6.69
C GLY A 71 8.36 -11.45 6.41
N PHE A 72 7.56 -10.37 6.43
CA PHE A 72 8.07 -9.01 6.29
C PHE A 72 8.50 -8.42 7.62
N LYS A 73 9.41 -7.44 7.56
CA LYS A 73 9.75 -6.61 8.73
C LYS A 73 8.86 -5.39 8.75
N THR A 74 8.47 -4.95 9.94
CA THR A 74 7.61 -3.77 10.15
C THR A 74 8.29 -2.76 11.05
N ALA A 75 7.97 -1.49 10.86
CA ALA A 75 8.38 -0.39 11.73
C ALA A 75 7.17 0.54 11.98
N PRO A 76 6.89 0.93 13.25
CA PRO A 76 5.73 1.75 13.62
C PRO A 76 6.00 3.25 13.40
N THR A 77 6.48 3.61 12.21
CA THR A 77 6.98 4.94 11.82
C THR A 77 5.95 6.07 11.87
N GLY A 78 4.65 5.77 11.98
CA GLY A 78 3.59 6.76 12.14
C GLY A 78 2.31 6.14 12.72
N ILE A 79 2.46 5.22 13.67
CA ILE A 79 1.34 4.39 14.16
C ILE A 79 0.19 5.23 14.75
N GLU A 80 0.51 6.36 15.40
CA GLU A 80 -0.48 7.30 15.94
C GLU A 80 -1.37 7.94 14.85
N HIS A 81 -0.88 7.97 13.62
CA HIS A 81 -1.61 8.44 12.44
C HIS A 81 -2.16 7.29 11.60
N GLY A 82 -2.03 6.04 12.05
CA GLY A 82 -2.50 4.86 11.34
C GLY A 82 -1.53 4.31 10.28
N THR A 83 -0.27 4.73 10.30
CA THR A 83 0.75 4.37 9.30
C THR A 83 1.81 3.44 9.87
N ILE A 84 2.06 2.33 9.16
CA ILE A 84 3.13 1.35 9.43
C ILE A 84 4.02 1.27 8.20
N THR A 85 5.33 1.38 8.36
CA THR A 85 6.27 1.02 7.30
C THR A 85 6.49 -0.49 7.28
N VAL A 86 6.31 -1.11 6.12
CA VAL A 86 6.61 -2.53 5.88
C VAL A 86 7.78 -2.65 4.91
N ILE A 87 8.78 -3.45 5.25
CA ILE A 87 9.92 -3.74 4.37
C ILE A 87 9.63 -5.02 3.58
N ALA A 88 9.34 -4.87 2.29
CA ALA A 88 9.08 -5.97 1.37
C ALA A 88 10.08 -5.93 0.20
N GLY A 89 10.76 -7.04 -0.09
CA GLY A 89 11.75 -7.08 -1.18
C GLY A 89 12.92 -6.11 -1.01
N GLY A 90 13.25 -5.74 0.24
CA GLY A 90 14.30 -4.77 0.56
C GLY A 90 13.89 -3.30 0.37
N LYS A 91 12.62 -3.02 0.04
CA LYS A 91 12.07 -1.67 -0.14
C LYS A 91 11.06 -1.34 0.96
N PRO A 92 11.02 -0.09 1.45
CA PRO A 92 9.97 0.35 2.35
C PRO A 92 8.67 0.63 1.58
N TYR A 93 7.55 0.25 2.19
CA TYR A 93 6.20 0.62 1.77
C TYR A 93 5.46 1.20 2.97
N GLU A 94 4.82 2.35 2.79
CA GLU A 94 3.97 2.92 3.85
C GLU A 94 2.55 2.37 3.71
N VAL A 95 2.12 1.61 4.71
CA VAL A 95 0.76 1.07 4.80
C VAL A 95 -0.02 1.92 5.78
N THR A 96 -1.05 2.61 5.29
CA THR A 96 -1.87 3.53 6.06
C THR A 96 -3.32 3.05 6.12
N THR A 97 -3.86 2.97 7.33
CA THR A 97 -5.28 2.68 7.56
C THR A 97 -6.13 3.79 6.95
N LEU A 98 -7.23 3.46 6.27
CA LEU A 98 -8.20 4.45 5.82
C LEU A 98 -8.66 5.31 7.01
N ARG A 99 -8.57 6.62 6.84
CA ARG A 99 -8.92 7.61 7.86
C ARG A 99 -9.63 8.78 7.20
N ALA A 100 -10.39 9.52 8.00
CA ALA A 100 -10.97 10.79 7.63
C ALA A 100 -10.67 11.76 8.77
N ASP A 101 -10.30 12.98 8.42
CA ASP A 101 -10.16 14.05 9.42
C ASP A 101 -11.56 14.42 9.92
N VAL A 102 -11.69 14.58 11.23
CA VAL A 102 -12.92 15.03 11.88
C VAL A 102 -12.64 16.42 12.43
N GLU A 103 -13.14 17.46 11.77
CA GLU A 103 -13.06 18.83 12.30
C GLU A 103 -13.93 18.93 13.57
N THR A 104 -13.36 19.47 14.64
CA THR A 104 -14.05 19.83 15.90
C THR A 104 -14.29 21.33 15.98
#